data_AF-E9CQ36-F1
#
_entry.id   AF-E9CQ36-F1
#
_cell.length_a   1.000
_cell.length_b   1.000
_cell.length_c   1.000
_cell.angle_alpha   90.00
_cell.angle_beta   90.00
_cell.angle_gamma   90.00
#
_symmetry.space_group_name_H-M   'P 1'
#
loop_
_entity.id
_entity.type
_entity.pdbx_description
1 polymer ?
#
loop_
_entity_poly.entity_id
_entity_poly.type
_entity_poly.pdbx_seq_one_letter_code
_entity_poly.pdbx_strand_id
1 'polypeptide(L)'
;MDLINAASIQHHARLVADVDVTPTDIDVYLFKAKEEHMDENTSWFKRITQRGYTREDASALLWDTVLEPERITVTRVNGNHVTLLTDAGNRQALGAHISASLKACRE
;
A
#
# COMPACT_ATOMS: atom_id res chain seq x y z
N MET A 1 11.12 17.87 -40.64
CA MET A 1 12.21 17.81 -39.64
C MET A 1 11.54 17.27 -38.40
N ASP A 2 11.58 15.95 -38.22
CA ASP A 2 10.85 15.30 -37.14
C ASP A 2 11.60 15.53 -35.84
N LEU A 3 11.02 16.33 -34.96
CA LEU A 3 11.60 16.76 -33.68
C LEU A 3 11.74 15.60 -32.67
N ILE A 4 11.30 14.40 -33.04
CA ILE A 4 11.24 13.25 -32.15
C ILE A 4 11.75 12.02 -32.89
N ASN A 5 13.01 11.64 -32.60
CA ASN A 5 13.58 10.40 -33.08
C ASN A 5 12.98 9.22 -32.29
N ALA A 6 12.15 8.42 -32.94
CA ALA A 6 11.50 7.26 -32.32
C ALA A 6 12.50 6.24 -31.71
N ALA A 7 13.71 6.12 -32.26
CA ALA A 7 14.75 5.27 -31.69
C ALA A 7 15.30 5.83 -30.36
N SER A 8 15.33 7.16 -30.20
CA SER A 8 15.72 7.76 -28.92
C SER A 8 14.63 7.54 -27.86
N ILE A 9 13.34 7.60 -28.21
CA ILE A 9 12.24 7.28 -27.28
C ILE A 9 12.37 5.85 -26.76
N GLN A 10 12.57 4.86 -27.64
CA GLN A 10 12.70 3.46 -27.24
C GLN A 10 13.88 3.23 -26.29
N HIS A 11 15.00 3.94 -26.52
CA HIS A 11 16.17 3.85 -25.65
C HIS A 11 15.92 4.44 -24.25
N HIS A 12 15.31 5.63 -24.15
CA HIS A 12 15.02 6.27 -22.87
C HIS A 12 13.94 5.53 -22.07
N ALA A 13 12.92 4.97 -22.74
CA ALA A 13 11.88 4.17 -22.09
C ALA A 13 12.44 2.88 -21.47
N ARG A 14 13.45 2.26 -22.11
CA ARG A 14 14.17 1.10 -21.55
C ARG A 14 14.98 1.47 -20.32
N LEU A 15 15.69 2.60 -20.38
CA LEU A 15 16.47 3.12 -19.26
C LEU A 15 15.61 3.32 -18.00
N VAL A 16 14.36 3.78 -18.13
CA VAL A 16 13.44 3.92 -16.99
C VAL A 16 12.91 2.57 -16.49
N ALA A 17 12.68 1.61 -17.39
CA ALA A 17 12.21 0.27 -17.03
C ALA A 17 13.29 -0.60 -16.35
N ASP A 18 14.56 -0.34 -16.66
CA ASP A 18 15.72 -1.05 -16.11
C ASP A 18 16.26 -0.41 -14.81
N VAL A 19 15.69 0.72 -14.38
CA VAL A 19 16.08 1.39 -13.13
C VAL A 19 15.21 0.86 -11.99
N ASP A 20 15.86 0.21 -11.03
CA ASP A 20 15.25 -0.15 -9.76
C ASP A 20 15.23 1.10 -8.85
N VAL A 21 14.03 1.66 -8.65
CA VAL A 21 13.82 2.80 -7.75
C VAL A 21 13.36 2.27 -6.41
N THR A 22 14.29 2.13 -5.48
CA THR A 22 13.96 1.80 -4.09
C THR A 22 13.75 3.09 -3.30
N PRO A 23 12.58 3.31 -2.68
CA PRO A 23 12.39 4.43 -1.78
C PRO A 23 13.22 4.20 -0.51
N THR A 24 14.24 5.02 -0.29
CA THR A 24 15.15 4.85 0.87
C THR A 24 14.72 5.63 2.11
N ASP A 25 13.67 6.46 2.01
CA ASP A 25 13.24 7.34 3.10
C ASP A 25 11.71 7.55 3.10
N ILE A 26 10.97 6.45 3.05
CA ILE A 26 9.51 6.47 3.14
C ILE A 26 9.06 5.49 4.22
N ASP A 27 8.33 6.00 5.20
CA ASP A 27 7.56 5.20 6.13
C ASP A 27 6.12 5.05 5.63
N VAL A 28 5.60 3.83 5.67
CA VAL A 28 4.24 3.50 5.24
C VAL A 28 3.37 3.17 6.44
N TYR A 29 2.32 3.96 6.62
CA TYR A 29 1.25 3.70 7.59
C TYR A 29 0.07 3.06 6.86
N LEU A 30 -0.06 1.74 6.99
CA LEU A 30 -1.09 0.95 6.31
C LEU A 30 -2.31 0.76 7.22
N PHE A 31 -3.43 1.38 6.86
CA PHE A 31 -4.71 1.21 7.56
C PHE A 31 -5.53 0.09 6.92
N LYS A 32 -5.57 -1.08 7.56
CA LYS A 32 -6.21 -2.29 7.05
C LYS A 32 -7.63 -2.45 7.61
N ALA A 33 -8.63 -2.39 6.74
CA ALA A 33 -10.04 -2.63 7.10
C ALA A 33 -10.25 -4.08 7.61
N LYS A 34 -10.98 -4.23 8.73
CA LYS A 34 -11.23 -5.52 9.41
C LYS A 34 -12.30 -6.37 8.74
N GLU A 35 -13.33 -5.75 8.16
CA GLU A 35 -14.52 -6.43 7.64
C GLU A 35 -14.48 -6.53 6.10
N GLU A 36 -13.30 -6.38 5.51
CA GLU A 36 -13.13 -6.47 4.06
C GLU A 36 -13.36 -7.91 3.58
N HIS A 37 -14.48 -8.14 2.91
CA HIS A 37 -14.70 -9.39 2.20
C HIS A 37 -13.89 -9.40 0.91
N MET A 38 -13.05 -10.41 0.77
CA MET A 38 -12.24 -10.61 -0.43
C MET A 38 -12.85 -11.73 -1.27
N ASP A 39 -12.92 -11.51 -2.57
CA ASP A 39 -13.21 -12.60 -3.49
C ASP A 39 -11.99 -13.54 -3.55
N GLU A 40 -12.17 -14.72 -2.95
CA GLU A 40 -11.14 -15.76 -2.85
C GLU A 40 -10.66 -16.27 -4.22
N ASN A 41 -11.43 -16.01 -5.28
CA ASN A 41 -11.09 -16.42 -6.64
C ASN A 41 -10.10 -15.48 -7.33
N THR A 42 -9.85 -14.30 -6.77
CA THR A 42 -8.90 -13.35 -7.36
C THR A 42 -7.46 -13.86 -7.30
N SER A 43 -6.72 -13.67 -8.38
CA SER A 43 -5.30 -14.07 -8.47
C SER A 43 -4.45 -13.37 -7.40
N TRP A 44 -4.79 -12.12 -7.05
CA TRP A 44 -4.16 -11.38 -5.97
C TRP A 44 -4.41 -12.03 -4.61
N PHE A 45 -5.65 -12.45 -4.29
CA PHE A 45 -5.95 -13.08 -3.00
C PHE A 45 -5.19 -14.40 -2.82
N LYS A 46 -5.15 -15.22 -3.88
CA LYS A 46 -4.35 -16.47 -3.89
C LYS A 46 -2.86 -16.17 -3.69
N ARG A 47 -2.33 -15.14 -4.34
CA ARG A 47 -0.93 -14.74 -4.20
C ARG A 47 -0.56 -14.30 -2.78
N ILE A 48 -1.42 -13.53 -2.11
CA ILE A 48 -1.13 -13.06 -0.75
C ILE A 48 -1.27 -14.20 0.28
N THR A 49 -2.29 -15.04 0.17
CA THR A 49 -2.52 -16.14 1.11
C THR A 49 -1.44 -17.22 1.01
N GLN A 50 -0.97 -17.56 -0.19
CA GLN A 50 0.16 -18.49 -0.41
C GLN A 50 1.46 -18.04 0.27
N ARG A 51 1.63 -16.73 0.48
CA ARG A 51 2.79 -16.16 1.17
C ARG A 51 2.56 -15.94 2.67
N GLY A 52 1.45 -16.43 3.21
CA GLY A 52 1.10 -16.33 4.63
C GLY A 52 0.47 -15.00 5.05
N TYR A 53 0.18 -14.09 4.10
CA TYR A 53 -0.49 -12.82 4.44
C TYR A 53 -1.97 -13.07 4.75
N THR A 54 -2.48 -12.45 5.80
CA THR A 54 -3.90 -12.44 6.16
C THR A 54 -4.40 -11.03 6.46
N ARG A 55 -5.73 -10.83 6.37
CA ARG A 55 -6.35 -9.59 6.83
C ARG A 55 -6.65 -9.58 8.33
N GLU A 56 -6.52 -10.73 8.99
CA GLU A 56 -6.87 -10.90 10.40
C GLU A 56 -5.81 -10.44 11.41
N ASP A 57 -4.61 -10.13 10.95
CA ASP A 57 -3.48 -9.76 11.81
C ASP A 57 -2.85 -8.42 11.38
N ALA A 58 -1.60 -8.16 11.77
CA ALA A 58 -0.83 -6.99 11.36
C ALA A 58 0.00 -7.20 10.06
N SER A 59 -0.31 -8.22 9.27
CA SER A 59 0.41 -8.53 8.05
C SER A 59 0.33 -7.39 7.02
N ALA A 60 1.47 -7.09 6.39
CA ALA A 60 1.71 -5.92 5.52
C ALA A 60 1.18 -6.08 4.09
N LEU A 61 0.51 -7.19 3.75
CA LEU A 61 -0.12 -7.43 2.45
C LEU A 61 0.80 -7.13 1.24
N LEU A 62 2.03 -7.65 1.25
CA LEU A 62 3.07 -7.47 0.22
C LEU A 62 3.79 -6.12 0.21
N TRP A 63 3.42 -5.14 1.04
CA TRP A 63 4.17 -3.88 1.13
C TRP A 63 5.62 -4.11 1.60
N ASP A 64 5.84 -5.16 2.40
CA ASP A 64 7.12 -5.69 2.86
C ASP A 64 7.95 -6.38 1.76
N THR A 65 7.41 -6.51 0.55
CA THR A 65 8.20 -6.97 -0.62
C THR A 65 8.88 -5.83 -1.37
N VAL A 66 8.55 -4.59 -1.03
CA VAL A 66 9.07 -3.37 -1.65
C VAL A 66 9.80 -2.49 -0.64
N LEU A 67 9.39 -2.55 0.64
CA LEU A 67 9.97 -1.78 1.73
C LEU A 67 10.44 -2.69 2.87
N GLU A 68 11.42 -2.23 3.63
CA GLU A 68 11.88 -2.90 4.86
C GLU A 68 10.72 -2.95 5.88
N PRO A 69 10.48 -4.10 6.55
CA PRO A 69 9.37 -4.25 7.51
C PRO A 69 9.34 -3.19 8.61
N GLU A 70 10.51 -2.69 9.03
CA GLU A 70 10.69 -1.66 10.05
C GLU A 70 10.06 -0.31 9.64
N ARG A 71 9.92 -0.07 8.34
CA ARG A 71 9.31 1.14 7.77
C ARG A 71 7.80 1.02 7.57
N ILE A 72 7.20 -0.12 7.93
CA ILE A 72 5.79 -0.39 7.69
C ILE A 72 5.06 -0.54 9.02
N THR A 73 4.18 0.42 9.31
CA THR A 73 3.28 0.34 10.45
C THR A 73 1.89 -0.06 9.97
N VAL A 74 1.40 -1.23 10.39
CA VAL A 74 0.07 -1.73 10.03
C VAL A 74 -0.90 -1.51 11.18
N THR A 75 -1.99 -0.79 10.91
CA THR A 75 -3.08 -0.55 11.88
C THR A 75 -4.38 -1.12 11.34
N ARG A 76 -5.05 -1.98 12.11
CA ARG A 76 -6.37 -2.52 11.74
C ARG A 76 -7.47 -1.52 12.10
N VAL A 77 -8.31 -1.17 11.13
CA VAL A 77 -9.42 -0.20 11.29
C VAL A 77 -10.78 -0.86 11.05
N ASN A 78 -11.82 -0.35 11.69
CA ASN A 78 -13.18 -0.94 11.61
C ASN A 78 -13.82 -0.73 10.23
N GLY A 79 -14.78 -1.58 9.89
CA GLY A 79 -15.46 -1.56 8.60
C GLY A 79 -14.70 -2.26 7.48
N ASN A 80 -15.21 -2.08 6.27
CA ASN A 80 -14.65 -2.52 4.99
C ASN A 80 -14.27 -1.30 4.13
N HIS A 81 -13.78 -1.51 2.91
CA HIS A 81 -13.30 -0.47 1.99
C HIS A 81 -14.30 0.65 1.76
N VAL A 82 -15.60 0.33 1.84
CA VAL A 82 -16.69 1.29 1.72
C VAL A 82 -17.03 1.90 3.08
N THR A 83 -17.35 1.07 4.07
CA THR A 83 -17.87 1.54 5.36
C THR A 83 -16.83 2.25 6.22
N LEU A 84 -15.54 2.05 5.98
CA LEU A 84 -14.48 2.84 6.62
C LEU A 84 -14.59 4.34 6.25
N LEU A 85 -15.13 4.64 5.07
CA LEU A 85 -15.32 6.00 4.56
C LEU A 85 -16.77 6.47 4.63
N THR A 86 -17.77 5.59 4.60
CA THR A 86 -19.18 6.00 4.58
C THR A 86 -19.85 6.00 5.94
N ASP A 87 -19.40 5.18 6.89
CA ASP A 87 -19.87 5.23 8.28
C ASP A 87 -19.18 6.36 9.07
N ALA A 88 -19.96 7.12 9.84
CA ALA A 88 -19.44 8.26 10.58
C ALA A 88 -18.50 7.87 11.72
N GLY A 89 -18.81 6.79 12.45
CA GLY A 89 -17.98 6.29 13.54
C GLY A 89 -16.65 5.73 13.03
N ASN A 90 -16.68 4.94 11.97
CA ASN A 90 -15.48 4.40 11.34
C ASN A 90 -14.59 5.50 10.76
N ARG A 91 -15.16 6.49 10.06
CA ARG A 91 -14.41 7.65 9.58
C ARG A 91 -13.71 8.40 10.71
N GLN A 92 -14.42 8.64 11.82
CA GLN A 92 -13.86 9.36 12.96
C GLN A 92 -12.71 8.56 13.59
N ALA A 93 -12.88 7.25 13.78
CA ALA A 93 -11.83 6.37 14.29
C ALA A 93 -10.61 6.33 13.37
N LEU A 94 -10.81 6.22 12.05
CA LEU A 94 -9.74 6.30 11.06
C LEU A 94 -8.99 7.64 11.14
N GLY A 95 -9.73 8.76 11.21
CA GLY A 95 -9.14 10.09 11.36
C GLY A 95 -8.28 10.22 12.62
N ALA A 96 -8.69 9.60 13.73
CA ALA A 96 -7.89 9.55 14.95
C ALA A 96 -6.59 8.76 14.77
N HIS A 97 -6.66 7.59 14.11
CA HIS A 97 -5.45 6.80 13.78
C HIS A 97 -4.48 7.58 12.88
N ILE A 98 -4.97 8.19 11.80
CA ILE A 98 -4.15 9.02 10.91
C ILE A 98 -3.51 10.18 11.67
N SER A 99 -4.29 10.87 12.51
CA SER A 99 -3.80 12.01 13.30
C SER A 99 -2.71 11.58 14.29
N ALA A 100 -2.83 10.40 14.89
CA ALA A 100 -1.80 9.85 15.78
C ALA A 100 -0.52 9.51 15.01
N SER A 101 -0.62 8.84 13.86
CA SER A 101 0.53 8.54 13.00
C SER A 101 1.27 9.81 12.57
N LEU A 102 0.53 10.84 12.12
CA LEU A 102 1.14 12.10 11.69
C LEU A 102 1.82 12.88 12.81
N LYS A 103 1.39 12.70 14.07
CA LYS A 103 2.08 13.30 15.23
C LYS A 103 3.38 12.57 15.53
N ALA A 104 3.37 11.24 15.51
CA ALA A 104 4.57 10.42 15.72
C ALA A 104 5.66 10.71 14.66
N CYS A 105 5.28 11.02 13.42
CA CYS A 105 6.24 11.41 12.37
C CYS A 105 6.93 12.77 12.59
N ARG A 106 6.44 13.60 13.52
CA ARG A 106 6.96 14.96 13.75
C ARG A 106 7.87 15.06 14.97
N GLU A 107 8.00 13.98 15.73
CA GLU A 107 8.87 13.85 16.91
C GLU A 107 10.19 13.18 16.53
#